data_AF-U2MW62-F1
#
_entry.id   AF-U2MW62-F1
#
_cell.length_a   1.000
_cell.length_b   1.000
_cell.length_c   1.000
_cell.angle_alpha   90.00
_cell.angle_beta   90.00
_cell.angle_gamma   90.00
#
_symmetry.space_group_name_H-M   'P 1'
#
loop_
_entity.id
_entity.type
_entity.pdbx_description
1 polymer ?
#
loop_
_entity_poly.entity_id
_entity_poly.type
_entity_poly.pdbx_seq_one_letter_code
_entity_poly.pdbx_strand_id
1 'polypeptide(L)' 'MTAIHFDAELHNYYVRRQAEGKSKMATINIVRNKLIARVFAIVKRGTPFVDIQKYVYL' A
#
# COMPACT_ATOMS: atom_id res chain seq x y z
N MET A 1 1.27 -10.57 10.88
CA MET A 1 1.76 -9.25 10.42
C MET A 1 1.59 -9.17 8.92
N THR A 2 1.05 -8.07 8.38
CA THR A 2 0.65 -7.88 6.96
C THR A 2 1.25 -6.59 6.40
N ALA A 3 1.07 -6.31 5.09
CA ALA A 3 1.61 -5.12 4.42
C ALA A 3 1.28 -3.78 5.13
N ILE A 4 0.13 -3.69 5.81
CA ILE A 4 -0.30 -2.50 6.58
C ILE A 4 0.65 -2.19 7.76
N HIS A 5 1.46 -3.15 8.21
CA HIS A 5 2.41 -2.98 9.31
C HIS A 5 3.84 -2.64 8.84
N PHE A 6 4.17 -2.85 7.57
CA PHE A 6 5.54 -2.74 7.06
C PHE A 6 5.71 -1.72 5.94
N ASP A 7 4.62 -1.35 5.26
CA ASP A 7 4.63 -0.40 4.16
C ASP A 7 3.94 0.90 4.62
N ALA A 8 4.71 1.99 4.69
CA ALA A 8 4.22 3.27 5.20
C ALA A 8 3.05 3.82 4.35
N GLU A 9 3.11 3.69 3.03
CA GLU A 9 2.04 4.15 2.13
C GLU A 9 0.73 3.37 2.39
N LEU A 10 0.81 2.04 2.47
CA LEU A 10 -0.35 1.19 2.71
C LEU A 10 -0.89 1.36 4.13
N HIS A 11 -0.03 1.60 5.12
CA HIS A 11 -0.42 1.94 6.48
C HIS A 11 -1.24 3.24 6.50
N ASN A 12 -0.69 4.31 5.93
CA ASN A 12 -1.34 5.62 5.87
C ASN A 12 -2.66 5.55 5.10
N TYR A 13 -2.71 4.80 4.00
CA TYR A 13 -3.94 4.54 3.27
C TYR A 13 -4.99 3.83 4.14
N TYR A 14 -4.60 2.81 4.90
CA TYR A 14 -5.49 2.09 5.80
C TYR A 14 -6.03 3.01 6.91
N VAL A 15 -5.17 3.78 7.58
CA VAL A 15 -5.55 4.70 8.66
C VAL A 15 -6.54 5.76 8.15
N ARG A 16 -6.24 6.40 7.01
CA ARG A 16 -7.14 7.39 6.40
C ARG A 16 -8.51 6.81 6.11
N ARG A 17 -8.56 5.63 5.50
CA ARG A 17 -9.81 4.90 5.20
C ARG A 17 -10.62 4.59 6.45
N GLN A 18 -9.96 4.23 7.56
CA GLN A 18 -10.62 4.00 8.83
C GLN A 18 -11.19 5.31 9.41
N ALA A 19 -10.46 6.41 9.31
CA ALA A 19 -10.92 7.74 9.74
C ALA A 19 -12.14 8.23 8.93
N GLU A 20 -12.23 7.86 7.65
CA GLU A 20 -13.39 8.11 6.78
C GLU A 20 -14.61 7.20 7.11
N GLY A 21 -14.56 6.39 8.17
CA GLY A 21 -15.65 5.51 8.59
C GLY A 21 -15.88 4.30 7.69
N LYS A 22 -14.88 3.93 6.87
CA LYS A 22 -15.06 2.86 5.87
C LYS A 22 -14.86 1.48 6.47
N SER A 23 -15.53 0.47 5.89
CA SER A 23 -15.43 -0.92 6.35
C SER A 23 -13.97 -1.43 6.35
N LYS A 24 -13.55 -1.95 7.51
CA LYS A 24 -12.21 -2.53 7.72
C LYS A 24 -11.92 -3.66 6.73
N MET A 25 -12.88 -4.56 6.50
CA MET A 25 -12.70 -5.70 5.61
C MET A 25 -12.51 -5.24 4.15
N ALA A 26 -13.32 -4.28 3.70
CA ALA A 26 -13.18 -3.70 2.37
C ALA A 26 -11.82 -3.00 2.21
N THR A 27 -11.38 -2.26 3.23
CA THR A 27 -10.07 -1.59 3.21
C THR A 27 -8.92 -2.59 3.11
N ILE A 28 -8.97 -3.70 3.85
CA ILE A 28 -7.94 -4.76 3.74
C ILE A 28 -7.92 -5.38 2.34
N ASN A 29 -9.08 -5.65 1.74
CA ASN A 29 -9.16 -6.17 0.37
C ASN A 29 -8.55 -5.21 -0.65
N ILE A 30 -8.80 -3.90 -0.49
CA ILE A 30 -8.18 -2.88 -1.35
C ILE A 30 -6.66 -2.87 -1.17
N VAL A 31 -6.15 -2.99 0.06
CA VAL A 31 -4.71 -3.05 0.33
C VAL A 31 -4.07 -4.27 -0.35
N ARG A 32 -4.71 -5.45 -0.31
CA ARG A 32 -4.24 -6.64 -1.04
C ARG A 32 -4.17 -6.40 -2.54
N ASN A 33 -5.20 -5.80 -3.12
CA ASN A 33 -5.22 -5.47 -4.55
C ASN A 33 -4.15 -4.43 -4.92
N LYS A 34 -3.89 -3.43 -4.07
CA LYS A 34 -2.79 -2.48 -4.27
C LYS A 34 -1.43 -3.18 -4.30
N LEU A 35 -1.19 -4.14 -3.41
CA LEU A 35 0.05 -4.92 -3.40
C LEU A 35 0.22 -5.74 -4.68
N ILE A 36 -0.83 -6.45 -5.10
CA ILE A 36 -0.83 -7.24 -6.35
C ILE A 36 -0.58 -6.33 -7.57
N ALA A 37 -1.22 -5.17 -7.63
CA ALA A 37 -1.02 -4.20 -8.70
C ALA A 37 0.43 -3.70 -8.78
N ARG A 38 1.09 -3.48 -7.62
CA ARG A 38 2.52 -3.12 -7.57
C ARG A 38 3.39 -4.23 -8.16
N VAL A 39 3.12 -5.50 -7.84
CA VAL A 39 3.85 -6.65 -8.42
C VAL A 39 3.71 -6.68 -9.94
N PHE A 40 2.49 -6.55 -10.46
CA PHE A 40 2.26 -6.51 -11.91
C PHE A 40 2.98 -5.33 -12.59
N ALA A 41 3.01 -4.17 -11.96
CA ALA A 41 3.71 -3.00 -12.50
C ALA A 41 5.22 -3.23 -12.59
N ILE A 42 5.83 -3.87 -11.58
CA ILE A 42 7.26 -4.22 -11.57
C ILE A 42 7.58 -5.19 -12.71
N VAL A 43 6.80 -6.27 -12.84
CA VAL A 43 6.99 -7.28 -13.89
C VAL A 43 6.87 -6.65 -15.27
N LYS A 44 5.84 -5.82 -15.50
CA LYS A 44 5.61 -5.17 -16.78
C LYS A 44 6.72 -4.17 -17.15
N ARG A 45 7.23 -3.40 -16.19
CA ARG A 45 8.25 -2.36 -16.43
C ARG A 45 9.67 -2.92 -16.46
N GLY A 46 9.92 -4.06 -15.82
CA GLY A 46 11.25 -4.66 -15.73
C GLY A 46 12.21 -3.93 -14.78
N THR A 47 11.71 -3.05 -13.91
CA THR A 47 12.57 -2.35 -12.93
C THR A 47 11.98 -2.44 -11.51
N PRO A 48 12.84 -2.53 -10.47
CA PRO A 48 12.41 -2.73 -9.08
C PRO A 48 11.40 -1.70 -8.58
N PHE A 49 10.62 -2.07 -7.56
CA PHE A 49 9.78 -1.11 -6.84
C PHE A 49 10.66 -0.06 -6.16
N VAL A 50 10.25 1.21 -6.25
CA VAL A 50 10.88 2.32 -5.55
C VAL A 50 9.92 2.79 -4.47
N ASP A 51 10.34 2.65 -3.22
CA ASP A 51 9.58 3.15 -2.07
C ASP A 51 9.81 4.66 -1.93
N ILE A 52 8.95 5.45 -2.58
CA ILE A 52 9.04 6.91 -2.56
C ILE A 52 8.82 7.51 -1.17
N GLN A 53 8.07 6.85 -0.27
CA GLN A 53 7.82 7.37 1.08
C GLN A 53 9.10 7.43 1.91
N LYS A 54 10.09 6.58 1.63
CA LYS A 54 11.41 6.64 2.28
C LYS A 54 12.20 7.91 1.93
N TYR A 55 11.91 8.55 0.81
CA TYR A 55 12.66 9.73 0.34
C TYR A 55 11.98 11.05 0.64
N VAL A 56 10.71 11.06 1.06
CA VAL A 56 9.95 12.30 1.35
C VAL A 56 10.44 13.00 2.63
N TYR A 57 11.14 12.30 3.51
CA TYR A 57 11.65 12.83 4.78
C TYR A 57 13.19 12.87 4.86
N LEU A 58 13.86 12.77 3.72
CA LEU A 58 15.30 13.02 3.54
C LEU A 58 15.49 14.39 2.89
#